data_AF-A0A5C8EHM7-F1
#
_entry.id   AF-A0A5C8EHM7-F1
#
_cell.length_a   1.000
_cell.length_b   1.000
_cell.length_c   1.000
_cell.angle_alpha   90.00
_cell.angle_beta   90.00
_cell.angle_gamma   90.00
#
_symmetry.space_group_name_H-M   'P 1'
#
loop_
_entity.id
_entity.type
_entity.pdbx_description
1 polymer ?
#
loop_
_entity_poly.entity_id
_entity_poly.type
_entity_poly.pdbx_seq_one_letter_code
_entity_poly.pdbx_strand_id
1 'polypeptide(L)'
;MIEKININVDKIKTLSDVLKNYIFIIKKTKFKLKKKKQIKEYRAIDTIYVSLDRLNDTAIYLNEMVLNRTNSPQAFDFYDFINNSYVIINCIYHIAEVFNIDLSDIKENKYHLQNIIGLDSINDECSDDDYFNYIRSISSVHPIVTDRHHKICGESFHTSPFSIWLRGINKNTHLCIRRYVDFEIKDIHLNIYDIYNHIYSKIDFIDEIIKNVNDYIFIEKEKLINTNMKSKNDFINYIDYLFYLKEEANDRDINFPLYTSLGDNFFVIELLLNKSVSNSYNQNKIDLYKNAIKYSIEFYHQSLQLLDKNYSGIKYPNKDNETDLLTLLISGLEYPNNKDLFYILPKTEYLIDTNRSQIDITFVRNLIYSNFKKYMETYFQITENEDNEELFILIKTTLYFYNLENNTMLNRNIPNDLNYRLFNY
;
A
#
# COMPACT_ATOMS: atom_id res chain seq x y z
N MET A 1 17.69 41.34 0.82
CA MET A 1 16.72 40.50 0.08
C MET A 1 16.45 39.30 0.96
N ILE A 2 15.18 39.05 1.25
CA ILE A 2 14.75 37.87 2.00
C ILE A 2 14.41 36.82 0.94
N GLU A 3 15.08 35.67 0.99
CA GLU A 3 14.93 34.62 -0.02
C GLU A 3 14.17 33.42 0.54
N LYS A 4 13.34 32.82 -0.31
CA LYS A 4 12.47 31.70 0.06
C LYS A 4 12.24 30.80 -1.15
N ILE A 5 12.36 29.49 -0.94
CA ILE A 5 12.03 28.48 -1.95
C ILE A 5 10.52 28.18 -1.93
N ASN A 6 9.97 27.73 -3.05
CA ASN A 6 8.59 27.25 -3.14
C ASN A 6 8.54 25.88 -3.84
N ILE A 7 8.75 24.82 -3.06
CA ILE A 7 8.67 23.43 -3.48
C ILE A 7 7.20 23.03 -3.64
N ASN A 8 6.86 22.39 -4.77
CA ASN A 8 5.53 21.86 -5.01
C ASN A 8 5.28 20.57 -4.19
N VAL A 9 4.68 20.74 -3.01
CA VAL A 9 4.31 19.62 -2.11
C VAL A 9 3.16 18.75 -2.66
N ASP A 10 2.34 19.25 -3.57
CA ASP A 10 1.26 18.45 -4.18
C ASP A 10 1.80 17.32 -5.07
N LYS A 11 2.97 17.52 -5.70
CA LYS A 11 3.67 16.43 -6.41
C LYS A 11 4.08 15.30 -5.47
N ILE A 12 4.60 15.64 -4.29
CA ILE A 12 5.01 14.67 -3.26
C ILE A 12 3.79 13.89 -2.76
N LYS A 13 2.67 14.59 -2.53
CA LYS A 13 1.41 13.95 -2.13
C LYS A 13 0.87 13.02 -3.21
N THR A 14 0.91 13.45 -4.47
CA THR A 14 0.47 12.61 -5.61
C THR A 14 1.31 11.33 -5.69
N LEU A 15 2.63 11.42 -5.57
CA LEU A 15 3.51 10.26 -5.49
C LEU A 15 3.16 9.34 -4.31
N SER A 16 2.90 9.91 -3.13
CA SER A 16 2.47 9.15 -1.94
C SER A 16 1.17 8.38 -2.20
N ASP A 17 0.17 9.02 -2.80
CA ASP A 17 -1.13 8.42 -3.07
C ASP A 17 -1.02 7.30 -4.12
N VAL A 18 -0.21 7.51 -5.17
CA VAL A 18 0.13 6.46 -6.14
C VAL A 18 0.77 5.27 -5.41
N LEU A 19 1.82 5.48 -4.63
CA LEU A 19 2.53 4.38 -3.95
C LEU A 19 1.64 3.64 -2.93
N LYS A 20 0.75 4.33 -2.22
CA LYS A 20 -0.25 3.71 -1.32
C LYS A 20 -1.21 2.79 -2.06
N ASN A 21 -1.64 3.18 -3.27
CA ASN A 21 -2.51 2.36 -4.11
C ASN A 21 -1.87 1.04 -4.58
N TYR A 22 -0.57 0.84 -4.31
CA TYR A 22 0.17 -0.35 -4.73
C TYR A 22 1.06 -0.92 -3.63
N ILE A 23 0.72 -0.62 -2.37
CA ILE A 23 1.46 -1.05 -1.18
C ILE A 23 1.78 -2.55 -1.18
N PHE A 24 0.88 -3.38 -1.69
CA PHE A 24 1.04 -4.83 -1.71
C PHE A 24 2.18 -5.29 -2.64
N ILE A 25 2.21 -4.79 -3.88
CA ILE A 25 3.29 -5.07 -4.83
C ILE A 25 4.62 -4.57 -4.26
N ILE A 26 4.61 -3.40 -3.62
CA ILE A 26 5.79 -2.81 -2.99
C ILE A 26 6.29 -3.65 -1.80
N LYS A 27 5.39 -4.23 -0.99
CA LYS A 27 5.77 -5.12 0.14
C LYS A 27 6.59 -6.33 -0.33
N LYS A 28 6.33 -6.81 -1.54
CA LYS A 28 7.04 -7.95 -2.15
C LYS A 28 8.33 -7.56 -2.85
N THR A 29 8.52 -6.26 -3.10
CA THR A 29 9.70 -5.74 -3.78
C THR A 29 10.90 -5.68 -2.82
N LYS A 30 12.07 -6.10 -3.30
CA LYS A 30 13.32 -6.06 -2.54
C LYS A 30 14.18 -4.89 -3.01
N PHE A 31 14.63 -4.07 -2.08
CA PHE A 31 15.60 -3.03 -2.33
C PHE A 31 17.02 -3.55 -2.12
N LYS A 32 17.88 -3.45 -3.14
CA LYS A 32 19.25 -3.97 -3.12
C LYS A 32 20.23 -2.82 -2.99
N LEU A 33 20.86 -2.70 -1.81
CA LEU A 33 21.89 -1.69 -1.58
C LEU A 33 23.28 -2.32 -1.70
N LYS A 34 24.08 -1.82 -2.64
CA LYS A 34 25.48 -2.23 -2.84
C LYS A 34 26.37 -1.44 -1.87
N LYS A 35 27.00 -2.11 -0.92
CA LYS A 35 28.02 -1.50 -0.04
C LYS A 35 29.27 -2.37 0.00
N LYS A 36 30.42 -1.79 -0.39
CA LYS A 36 31.75 -2.42 -0.30
C LYS A 36 31.77 -3.89 -0.80
N LYS A 37 31.32 -4.12 -2.04
CA LYS A 37 31.25 -5.43 -2.72
C LYS A 37 30.22 -6.44 -2.18
N GLN A 38 29.41 -6.11 -1.16
CA GLN A 38 28.29 -6.93 -0.72
C GLN A 38 26.95 -6.29 -1.11
N ILE A 39 26.02 -7.11 -1.57
CA ILE A 39 24.62 -6.71 -1.82
C ILE A 39 23.84 -7.09 -0.58
N LYS A 40 23.22 -6.11 0.08
CA LYS A 40 22.25 -6.35 1.14
C LYS A 40 20.85 -6.08 0.63
N GLU A 41 19.92 -6.97 0.97
CA GLU A 41 18.51 -6.84 0.61
C GLU A 41 17.74 -6.25 1.79
N TYR A 42 16.89 -5.28 1.48
CA TYR A 42 15.99 -4.61 2.42
C TYR A 42 14.57 -4.66 1.89
N ARG A 43 13.60 -4.44 2.77
CA ARG A 43 12.20 -4.31 2.37
C ARG A 43 12.00 -2.96 1.68
N ALA A 44 11.56 -2.97 0.42
CA ALA A 44 11.36 -1.76 -0.35
C ALA A 44 10.37 -0.78 0.31
N ILE A 45 9.32 -1.33 0.93
CA ILE A 45 8.29 -0.54 1.63
C ILE A 45 8.87 0.34 2.75
N ASP A 46 9.82 -0.19 3.52
CA ASP A 46 10.41 0.56 4.64
C ASP A 46 11.24 1.75 4.09
N THR A 47 11.99 1.53 3.00
CA THR A 47 12.73 2.58 2.30
C THR A 47 11.80 3.64 1.70
N ILE A 48 10.70 3.24 1.08
CA ILE A 48 9.73 4.16 0.48
C ILE A 48 9.06 5.01 1.55
N TYR A 49 8.55 4.41 2.63
CA TYR A 49 7.85 5.14 3.69
C TYR A 49 8.73 6.16 4.38
N VAL A 50 9.93 5.76 4.80
CA VAL A 50 10.89 6.69 5.39
C VAL A 50 11.23 7.80 4.40
N SER A 51 11.39 7.49 3.11
CA SER A 51 11.69 8.50 2.10
C SER A 51 10.53 9.46 1.87
N LEU A 52 9.28 9.00 1.83
CA LEU A 52 8.09 9.84 1.65
C LEU A 52 7.86 10.76 2.86
N ASP A 53 7.93 10.24 4.07
CA ASP A 53 7.76 11.02 5.30
C ASP A 53 8.82 12.13 5.36
N ARG A 54 10.08 11.75 5.15
CA ARG A 54 11.20 12.70 5.14
C ARG A 54 11.08 13.72 4.01
N LEU A 55 10.69 13.30 2.81
CA LEU A 55 10.51 14.17 1.66
C LEU A 55 9.42 15.22 1.94
N ASN A 56 8.27 14.79 2.46
CA ASN A 56 7.15 15.68 2.77
C ASN A 56 7.48 16.67 3.90
N ASP A 57 7.95 16.19 5.04
CA ASP A 57 8.25 17.03 6.20
C ASP A 57 9.36 18.05 5.87
N THR A 58 10.41 17.61 5.16
CA THR A 58 11.51 18.48 4.78
C THR A 58 11.06 19.51 3.73
N ALA A 59 10.17 19.15 2.80
CA ALA A 59 9.69 20.09 1.78
C ALA A 59 8.85 21.20 2.42
N ILE A 60 7.98 20.85 3.38
CA ILE A 60 7.21 21.81 4.17
C ILE A 60 8.17 22.72 4.97
N TYR A 61 9.15 22.14 5.66
CA TYR A 61 10.13 22.90 6.42
C TYR A 61 10.89 23.92 5.55
N LEU A 62 11.42 23.48 4.40
CA LEU A 62 12.13 24.36 3.47
C LEU A 62 11.21 25.45 2.90
N ASN A 63 9.94 25.14 2.65
CA ASN A 63 8.91 26.09 2.24
C ASN A 63 8.49 27.06 3.35
N GLU A 64 8.88 26.87 4.60
CA GLU A 64 8.66 27.84 5.68
C GLU A 64 9.94 28.64 5.98
N MET A 65 11.08 28.10 5.58
CA MET A 65 12.40 28.68 5.82
C MET A 65 12.57 30.02 5.10
N VAL A 66 13.10 31.00 5.84
CA VAL A 66 13.34 32.35 5.36
C VAL A 66 14.84 32.63 5.47
N LEU A 67 15.52 32.75 4.33
CA LEU A 67 16.97 32.95 4.28
C LEU A 67 17.34 34.44 4.35
N ASN A 68 18.56 34.70 4.84
CA ASN A 68 19.15 36.02 5.07
C ASN A 68 18.32 36.88 6.03
N ARG A 69 17.72 36.27 7.06
CA ARG A 69 16.86 36.95 8.03
C ARG A 69 17.65 37.59 9.19
N THR A 70 18.79 37.02 9.57
CA THR A 70 19.54 37.46 10.75
C THR A 70 20.30 38.76 10.44
N ASN A 71 20.58 39.60 11.43
CA ASN A 71 21.42 40.80 11.19
C ASN A 71 22.91 40.46 10.98
N SER A 72 23.32 39.24 11.33
CA SER A 72 24.67 38.71 11.14
C SER A 72 24.94 38.49 9.64
N PRO A 73 26.16 38.80 9.16
CA PRO A 73 26.54 38.51 7.78
C PRO A 73 26.74 37.01 7.53
N GLN A 74 26.96 36.20 8.58
CA GLN A 74 27.16 34.75 8.46
C GLN A 74 25.88 34.04 8.03
N ALA A 75 26.01 33.13 7.05
CA ALA A 75 24.90 32.42 6.45
C ALA A 75 24.59 31.08 7.14
N PHE A 76 24.31 31.11 8.45
CA PHE A 76 23.98 29.89 9.21
C PHE A 76 22.70 29.21 8.72
N ASP A 77 21.71 30.01 8.33
CA ASP A 77 20.48 29.56 7.69
C ASP A 77 20.76 28.84 6.35
N PHE A 78 21.75 29.28 5.58
CA PHE A 78 22.16 28.56 4.38
C PHE A 78 22.70 27.14 4.68
N TYR A 79 23.44 26.96 5.77
CA TYR A 79 23.97 25.64 6.16
C TYR A 79 22.85 24.66 6.47
N ASP A 80 21.83 25.11 7.18
CA ASP A 80 20.66 24.29 7.48
C ASP A 80 19.83 24.03 6.22
N PHE A 81 19.64 25.06 5.39
CA PHE A 81 18.94 24.96 4.11
C PHE A 81 19.57 23.91 3.18
N ILE A 82 20.88 23.98 2.94
CA ILE A 82 21.55 23.10 1.98
C ILE A 82 21.63 21.65 2.48
N ASN A 83 21.74 21.45 3.80
CA ASN A 83 21.70 20.10 4.39
C ASN A 83 20.32 19.47 4.28
N ASN A 84 19.25 20.21 4.54
CA ASN A 84 17.89 19.71 4.38
C ASN A 84 17.51 19.53 2.90
N SER A 85 18.02 20.39 2.02
CA SER A 85 17.86 20.22 0.56
C SER A 85 18.46 18.90 0.06
N TYR A 86 19.62 18.49 0.61
CA TYR A 86 20.19 17.17 0.30
C TYR A 86 19.27 16.01 0.71
N VAL A 87 18.52 16.13 1.81
CA VAL A 87 17.57 15.10 2.24
C VAL A 87 16.48 14.91 1.19
N ILE A 88 15.89 16.00 0.66
CA ILE A 88 14.90 15.96 -0.43
C ILE A 88 15.43 15.16 -1.62
N ILE A 89 16.61 15.55 -2.12
CA ILE A 89 17.23 14.94 -3.29
C ILE A 89 17.49 13.45 -3.06
N ASN A 90 18.04 13.10 -1.90
CA ASN A 90 18.37 11.71 -1.59
C ASN A 90 17.14 10.82 -1.41
N CYS A 91 16.05 11.34 -0.84
CA CYS A 91 14.78 10.63 -0.74
C CYS A 91 14.20 10.32 -2.12
N ILE A 92 14.24 11.28 -3.05
CA ILE A 92 13.77 11.09 -4.44
C ILE A 92 14.58 9.99 -5.13
N TYR A 93 15.91 10.01 -4.99
CA TYR A 93 16.78 8.97 -5.57
C TYR A 93 16.53 7.60 -4.98
N HIS A 94 16.35 7.46 -3.67
CA HIS A 94 16.08 6.15 -3.09
C HIS A 94 14.72 5.58 -3.51
N ILE A 95 13.70 6.42 -3.68
CA ILE A 95 12.42 5.98 -4.24
C ILE A 95 12.63 5.48 -5.67
N ALA A 96 13.35 6.22 -6.51
CA ALA A 96 13.64 5.83 -7.89
C ALA A 96 14.46 4.52 -7.99
N GLU A 97 15.48 4.36 -7.14
CA GLU A 97 16.31 3.15 -7.08
C GLU A 97 15.51 1.89 -6.70
N VAL A 98 14.48 2.02 -5.85
CA VAL A 98 13.59 0.89 -5.51
C VAL A 98 12.92 0.31 -6.76
N PHE A 99 12.56 1.16 -7.71
CA PHE A 99 11.93 0.76 -8.98
C PHE A 99 12.95 0.55 -10.11
N ASN A 100 14.25 0.54 -9.81
CA ASN A 100 15.35 0.44 -10.77
C ASN A 100 15.27 1.46 -11.91
N ILE A 101 14.78 2.67 -11.61
CA ILE A 101 14.74 3.77 -12.57
C ILE A 101 16.18 4.24 -12.81
N ASP A 102 16.54 4.45 -14.07
CA ASP A 102 17.85 5.00 -14.42
C ASP A 102 17.94 6.45 -13.93
N LEU A 103 19.03 6.76 -13.24
CA LEU A 103 19.28 8.08 -12.67
C LEU A 103 20.32 8.86 -13.45
N SER A 104 20.90 8.30 -14.53
CA SER A 104 21.93 8.98 -15.31
C SER A 104 21.45 10.35 -15.81
N ASP A 105 20.27 10.44 -16.43
CA ASP A 105 19.75 11.69 -16.96
C ASP A 105 19.60 12.78 -15.87
N ILE A 106 19.09 12.43 -14.69
CA ILE A 106 18.89 13.42 -13.63
C ILE A 106 20.17 13.74 -12.85
N LYS A 107 21.09 12.79 -12.70
CA LYS A 107 22.36 12.96 -11.96
C LYS A 107 23.47 13.59 -12.79
N GLU A 108 23.44 13.43 -14.11
CA GLU A 108 24.45 13.96 -15.04
C GLU A 108 24.06 15.32 -15.62
N ASN A 109 22.89 15.86 -15.25
CA ASN A 109 22.47 17.20 -15.61
C ASN A 109 23.49 18.28 -15.19
N LYS A 110 23.72 19.23 -16.10
CA LYS A 110 24.69 20.34 -15.94
C LYS A 110 24.06 21.72 -16.09
N TYR A 111 22.76 21.83 -15.89
CA TYR A 111 22.00 22.99 -16.34
C TYR A 111 22.12 24.20 -15.40
N HIS A 112 22.48 24.01 -14.13
CA HIS A 112 22.26 25.03 -13.10
C HIS A 112 23.51 25.47 -12.33
N LEU A 113 24.43 24.56 -12.00
CA LEU A 113 25.50 24.85 -11.03
C LEU A 113 26.90 24.98 -11.65
N GLN A 114 27.08 24.56 -12.90
CA GLN A 114 28.38 24.66 -13.60
C GLN A 114 28.86 26.12 -13.83
N ASN A 115 27.96 27.10 -13.81
CA ASN A 115 28.27 28.51 -14.08
C ASN A 115 28.63 29.31 -12.81
N ILE A 116 28.75 28.66 -11.66
CA ILE A 116 29.09 29.31 -10.39
C ILE A 116 30.52 29.88 -10.47
N ILE A 117 30.62 31.19 -10.22
CA ILE A 117 31.89 31.92 -10.27
C ILE A 117 32.78 31.52 -9.09
N GLY A 118 34.05 31.26 -9.36
CA GLY A 118 35.07 30.99 -8.33
C GLY A 118 35.27 29.51 -8.00
N LEU A 119 34.69 28.59 -8.78
CA LEU A 119 35.05 27.16 -8.78
C LEU A 119 36.29 26.95 -9.66
N ASP A 120 37.34 26.33 -9.11
CA ASP A 120 38.67 26.22 -9.74
C ASP A 120 38.75 25.28 -10.95
N SER A 121 37.65 24.64 -11.32
CA SER A 121 37.52 23.96 -12.60
C SER A 121 36.04 23.84 -12.96
N ILE A 122 35.63 24.52 -14.03
CA ILE A 122 34.49 24.05 -14.82
C ILE A 122 35.03 22.83 -15.54
N ASN A 123 34.86 21.66 -14.93
CA ASN A 123 35.24 20.40 -15.53
C ASN A 123 34.00 19.87 -16.24
N ASP A 124 34.08 19.64 -17.56
CA ASP A 124 33.01 19.04 -18.35
C ASP A 124 32.64 17.62 -17.86
N GLU A 125 33.34 17.04 -16.89
CA GLU A 125 32.99 15.77 -16.25
C GLU A 125 32.17 15.91 -14.95
N CYS A 126 31.99 17.13 -14.41
CA CYS A 126 31.23 17.38 -13.19
C CYS A 126 29.75 17.64 -13.51
N SER A 127 28.86 17.01 -12.75
CA SER A 127 27.42 17.30 -12.81
C SER A 127 26.99 18.32 -11.75
N ASP A 128 25.76 18.81 -11.86
CA ASP A 128 25.18 19.67 -10.83
C ASP A 128 25.13 18.96 -9.46
N ASP A 129 24.93 17.63 -9.41
CA ASP A 129 24.99 16.87 -8.15
C ASP A 129 26.39 16.89 -7.52
N ASP A 130 27.45 16.80 -8.34
CA ASP A 130 28.83 16.90 -7.86
C ASP A 130 29.08 18.28 -7.23
N TYR A 131 28.65 19.35 -7.92
CA TYR A 131 28.78 20.73 -7.44
C TYR A 131 27.93 20.99 -6.20
N PHE A 132 26.66 20.56 -6.17
CA PHE A 132 25.78 20.69 -5.02
C PHE A 132 26.37 20.02 -3.77
N ASN A 133 26.86 18.79 -3.92
CA ASN A 133 27.47 18.06 -2.81
C ASN A 133 28.79 18.70 -2.34
N TYR A 134 29.60 19.23 -3.25
CA TYR A 134 30.79 19.99 -2.89
C TYR A 134 30.45 21.25 -2.10
N ILE A 135 29.50 22.06 -2.59
CA ILE A 135 29.03 23.29 -1.92
C ILE A 135 28.50 22.96 -0.52
N ARG A 136 27.70 21.91 -0.39
CA ARG A 136 27.21 21.43 0.90
C ARG A 136 28.36 21.04 1.84
N SER A 137 29.34 20.30 1.33
CA SER A 137 30.47 19.82 2.14
C SER A 137 31.35 20.96 2.62
N ILE A 138 31.78 21.84 1.70
CA ILE A 138 32.67 22.97 2.01
C ILE A 138 31.98 24.03 2.88
N SER A 139 30.64 24.15 2.82
CA SER A 139 29.90 25.11 3.65
C SER A 139 29.54 24.57 5.04
N SER A 140 29.22 23.28 5.19
CA SER A 140 28.50 22.81 6.39
C SER A 140 28.88 21.44 6.93
N VAL A 141 29.26 20.47 6.10
CA VAL A 141 29.44 19.07 6.56
C VAL A 141 30.90 18.76 6.89
N HIS A 142 31.81 19.13 5.99
CA HIS A 142 33.25 18.92 6.16
C HIS A 142 34.05 20.18 5.78
N PRO A 143 33.75 21.35 6.37
CA PRO A 143 34.38 22.61 5.99
C PRO A 143 35.89 22.64 6.25
N ILE A 144 36.40 21.82 7.19
CA ILE A 144 37.83 21.77 7.53
C ILE A 144 38.65 21.02 6.47
N VAL A 145 38.09 19.93 5.90
CA VAL A 145 38.75 19.08 4.88
C VAL A 145 37.69 18.58 3.90
N THR A 146 37.63 19.14 2.69
CA THR A 146 36.64 18.77 1.64
C THR A 146 37.25 17.91 0.53
N ASP A 147 38.13 16.98 0.89
CA ASP A 147 38.92 16.13 -0.02
C ASP A 147 38.09 15.04 -0.74
N ARG A 148 36.90 14.69 -0.23
CA ARG A 148 36.01 13.69 -0.85
C ARG A 148 35.51 14.07 -2.24
N HIS A 149 35.59 15.33 -2.62
CA HIS A 149 35.12 15.88 -3.89
C HIS A 149 36.26 16.05 -4.92
N HIS A 150 37.07 15.01 -5.09
CA HIS A 150 38.25 15.00 -5.98
C HIS A 150 37.98 15.48 -7.42
N LYS A 151 36.77 15.26 -7.97
CA LYS A 151 36.41 15.78 -9.30
C LYS A 151 36.49 17.32 -9.41
N ILE A 152 36.26 18.01 -8.29
CA ILE A 152 36.22 19.48 -8.19
C ILE A 152 37.50 20.00 -7.53
N CYS A 153 37.98 19.33 -6.47
CA CYS A 153 39.17 19.74 -5.73
C CYS A 153 40.48 19.34 -6.42
N GLY A 154 40.46 18.38 -7.34
CA GLY A 154 41.67 17.75 -7.85
C GLY A 154 42.52 17.18 -6.72
N GLU A 155 43.80 17.54 -6.71
CA GLU A 155 44.76 17.21 -5.64
C GLU A 155 44.87 18.30 -4.55
N SER A 156 44.21 19.45 -4.74
CA SER A 156 44.34 20.60 -3.84
C SER A 156 43.56 20.43 -2.53
N PHE A 157 44.12 20.98 -1.45
CA PHE A 157 43.48 21.01 -0.15
C PHE A 157 42.48 22.17 -0.06
N HIS A 158 41.19 21.85 0.05
CA HIS A 158 40.12 22.85 0.17
C HIS A 158 39.53 22.87 1.59
N THR A 159 39.50 24.06 2.19
CA THR A 159 38.89 24.30 3.50
C THR A 159 38.17 25.66 3.51
N SER A 160 37.17 25.84 4.37
CA SER A 160 36.34 27.05 4.40
C SER A 160 36.07 27.49 5.82
N PRO A 161 36.37 28.76 6.17
CA PRO A 161 36.10 29.28 7.50
C PRO A 161 34.63 29.72 7.68
N PHE A 162 33.97 30.20 6.62
CA PHE A 162 32.61 30.73 6.70
C PHE A 162 31.99 31.01 5.32
N SER A 163 30.66 31.12 5.31
CA SER A 163 29.86 31.69 4.22
C SER A 163 29.13 32.95 4.68
N ILE A 164 28.98 33.95 3.80
CA ILE A 164 28.33 35.22 4.11
C ILE A 164 27.28 35.61 3.08
N TRP A 165 26.18 36.20 3.56
CA TRP A 165 25.17 36.84 2.70
C TRP A 165 25.66 38.19 2.19
N LEU A 166 25.63 38.38 0.87
CA LEU A 166 26.02 39.63 0.22
C LEU A 166 24.79 40.54 0.09
N ARG A 167 24.56 41.42 1.08
CA ARG A 167 23.40 42.33 1.11
C ARG A 167 23.57 43.49 0.12
N GLY A 168 23.13 43.29 -1.12
CA GLY A 168 22.93 44.37 -2.10
C GLY A 168 24.17 44.83 -2.87
N ILE A 169 25.25 44.03 -2.86
CA ILE A 169 26.52 44.38 -3.53
C ILE A 169 26.50 43.94 -5.01
N ASN A 170 25.82 42.84 -5.35
CA ASN A 170 25.70 42.34 -6.73
C ASN A 170 24.33 41.67 -6.93
N LYS A 171 23.59 42.00 -8.00
CA LYS A 171 22.27 41.40 -8.29
C LYS A 171 22.34 39.92 -8.67
N ASN A 172 23.51 39.45 -9.09
CA ASN A 172 23.71 38.08 -9.58
C ASN A 172 24.45 37.19 -8.56
N THR A 173 24.67 37.68 -7.34
CA THR A 173 25.34 36.92 -6.28
C THR A 173 24.70 37.22 -4.94
N HIS A 174 24.13 36.19 -4.33
CA HIS A 174 23.46 36.28 -3.04
C HIS A 174 24.38 35.91 -1.88
N LEU A 175 25.27 34.94 -2.10
CA LEU A 175 26.09 34.33 -1.07
C LEU A 175 27.55 34.25 -1.54
N CYS A 176 28.50 34.47 -0.63
CA CYS A 176 29.91 34.19 -0.84
C CYS A 176 30.39 33.12 0.14
N ILE A 177 31.04 32.08 -0.36
CA ILE A 177 31.75 31.09 0.45
C ILE A 177 33.24 31.37 0.32
N ARG A 178 33.87 31.79 1.41
CA ARG A 178 35.33 31.93 1.43
C ARG A 178 35.96 30.56 1.58
N ARG A 179 36.99 30.27 0.81
CA ARG A 179 37.78 29.05 0.95
C ARG A 179 39.28 29.35 0.89
N TYR A 180 40.03 28.56 1.64
CA TYR A 180 41.47 28.43 1.47
C TYR A 180 41.72 27.22 0.58
N VAL A 181 42.43 27.45 -0.51
CA VAL A 181 42.87 26.43 -1.47
C VAL A 181 44.38 26.36 -1.35
N ASP A 182 44.87 25.33 -0.68
CA ASP A 182 46.26 25.21 -0.24
C ASP A 182 46.69 26.44 0.58
N PHE A 183 47.41 27.38 -0.03
CA PHE A 183 47.88 28.63 0.59
C PHE A 183 47.21 29.90 0.03
N GLU A 184 46.23 29.75 -0.88
CA GLU A 184 45.53 30.86 -1.52
C GLU A 184 44.12 31.06 -0.98
N ILE A 185 43.68 32.33 -0.89
CA ILE A 185 42.30 32.67 -0.55
C ILE A 185 41.50 32.82 -1.84
N LYS A 186 40.41 32.05 -1.95
CA LYS A 186 39.48 32.11 -3.08
C LYS A 186 38.05 32.20 -2.55
N ASP A 187 37.18 32.84 -3.33
CA ASP A 187 35.78 33.03 -2.97
C ASP A 187 34.89 32.35 -4.03
N ILE A 188 33.89 31.58 -3.58
CA ILE A 188 32.83 31.02 -4.43
C ILE A 188 31.63 31.96 -4.33
N HIS A 189 31.18 32.47 -5.47
CA HIS A 189 30.05 33.39 -5.57
C HIS A 189 28.80 32.64 -6.04
N LEU A 190 27.83 32.51 -5.15
CA LEU A 190 26.61 31.73 -5.37
C LEU A 190 25.40 32.62 -5.56
N ASN A 191 24.61 32.30 -6.58
CA ASN A 191 23.23 32.74 -6.68
C ASN A 191 22.33 31.64 -6.09
N ILE A 192 21.56 31.96 -5.05
CA ILE A 192 20.68 30.98 -4.38
C ILE A 192 19.65 30.35 -5.34
N TYR A 193 19.25 31.08 -6.39
CA TYR A 193 18.31 30.56 -7.39
C TYR A 193 18.88 29.39 -8.18
N ASP A 194 20.20 29.28 -8.35
CA ASP A 194 20.81 28.13 -9.02
C ASP A 194 20.63 26.86 -8.17
N ILE A 195 20.74 26.99 -6.85
CA ILE A 195 20.45 25.91 -5.91
C ILE A 195 18.95 25.56 -5.92
N TYR A 196 18.07 26.57 -5.98
CA TYR A 196 16.62 26.33 -6.08
C TYR A 196 16.26 25.60 -7.36
N ASN A 197 16.80 26.00 -8.51
CA ASN A 197 16.57 25.35 -9.80
C ASN A 197 17.05 23.90 -9.77
N HIS A 198 18.21 23.63 -9.17
CA HIS A 198 18.68 22.27 -8.96
C HIS A 198 17.72 21.43 -8.11
N ILE A 199 17.14 21.99 -7.04
CA ILE A 199 16.13 21.29 -6.22
C ILE A 199 14.85 21.06 -7.02
N TYR A 200 14.37 22.09 -7.74
CA TYR A 200 13.17 22.00 -8.57
C TYR A 200 13.30 20.92 -9.64
N SER A 201 14.45 20.77 -10.29
CA SER A 201 14.64 19.71 -11.27
C SER A 201 14.47 18.31 -10.66
N LYS A 202 14.85 18.11 -9.39
CA LYS A 202 14.65 16.82 -8.70
C LYS A 202 13.18 16.61 -8.32
N ILE A 203 12.50 17.68 -7.90
CA ILE A 203 11.06 17.62 -7.62
C ILE A 203 10.28 17.33 -8.90
N ASP A 204 10.68 17.87 -10.05
CA ASP A 204 10.04 17.58 -11.32
C ASP A 204 10.27 16.15 -11.80
N PHE A 205 11.41 15.54 -11.46
CA PHE A 205 11.67 14.12 -11.71
C PHE A 205 10.68 13.17 -11.00
N ILE A 206 9.92 13.64 -10.01
CA ILE A 206 8.84 12.85 -9.38
C ILE A 206 7.81 12.40 -10.43
N ASP A 207 7.53 13.20 -11.45
CA ASP A 207 6.57 12.84 -12.49
C ASP A 207 7.03 11.60 -13.29
N GLU A 208 8.34 11.51 -13.53
CA GLU A 208 8.96 10.33 -14.16
C GLU A 208 8.95 9.11 -13.25
N ILE A 209 9.15 9.30 -11.94
CA ILE A 209 8.99 8.22 -10.95
C ILE A 209 7.56 7.70 -10.98
N ILE A 210 6.55 8.57 -10.94
CA ILE A 210 5.14 8.18 -10.97
C ILE A 210 4.83 7.35 -12.23
N LYS A 211 5.32 7.78 -13.40
CA LYS A 211 5.15 7.05 -14.65
C LYS A 211 5.76 5.64 -14.57
N ASN A 212 7.03 5.54 -14.20
CA ASN A 212 7.73 4.25 -14.11
C ASN A 212 7.12 3.31 -13.06
N VAL A 213 6.63 3.85 -11.94
CA VAL A 213 5.89 3.08 -10.93
C VAL A 213 4.65 2.45 -11.55
N ASN A 214 3.83 3.24 -12.25
CA ASN A 214 2.63 2.73 -12.91
C ASN A 214 2.95 1.67 -13.97
N ASP A 215 3.99 1.87 -14.77
CA ASP A 215 4.44 0.89 -15.78
C ASP A 215 4.90 -0.42 -15.12
N TYR A 216 5.68 -0.34 -14.04
CA TYR A 216 6.11 -1.49 -13.26
C TYR A 216 4.90 -2.27 -12.71
N ILE A 217 3.92 -1.59 -12.15
CA ILE A 217 2.71 -2.21 -11.60
C ILE A 217 1.89 -2.90 -12.68
N PHE A 218 1.73 -2.26 -13.84
CA PHE A 218 1.04 -2.85 -14.97
C PHE A 218 1.70 -4.16 -15.38
N ILE A 219 3.03 -4.17 -15.49
CA ILE A 219 3.81 -5.37 -15.82
C ILE A 219 3.62 -6.47 -14.76
N GLU A 220 3.69 -6.14 -13.46
CA GLU A 220 3.50 -7.13 -12.39
C GLU A 220 2.08 -7.69 -12.36
N LYS A 221 1.05 -6.86 -12.61
CA LYS A 221 -0.34 -7.30 -12.78
C LYS A 221 -0.49 -8.28 -13.93
N GLU A 222 0.03 -7.93 -15.11
CA GLU A 222 -0.01 -8.77 -16.29
C GLU A 222 0.68 -10.11 -16.05
N LYS A 223 1.82 -10.14 -15.35
CA LYS A 223 2.48 -11.39 -14.98
C LYS A 223 1.60 -12.28 -14.11
N LEU A 224 0.92 -11.71 -13.11
CA LEU A 224 0.01 -12.46 -12.25
C LEU A 224 -1.19 -13.00 -13.03
N ILE A 225 -1.82 -12.17 -13.87
CA ILE A 225 -2.97 -12.57 -14.70
C ILE A 225 -2.59 -13.70 -15.66
N ASN A 226 -1.40 -13.63 -16.27
CA ASN A 226 -0.91 -14.66 -17.19
C ASN A 226 -0.40 -15.94 -16.48
N THR A 227 -0.23 -15.90 -15.15
CA THR A 227 0.13 -17.07 -14.35
C THR A 227 -1.16 -17.78 -13.91
N ASN A 228 -1.50 -18.86 -14.63
CA ASN A 228 -2.69 -19.66 -14.34
C ASN A 228 -2.62 -20.27 -12.93
N MET A 229 -3.68 -20.05 -12.16
CA MET A 229 -3.95 -20.68 -10.88
C MET A 229 -4.37 -22.13 -11.09
N LYS A 230 -4.08 -22.97 -10.10
CA LYS A 230 -4.56 -24.35 -10.07
C LYS A 230 -6.08 -24.37 -9.93
N SER A 231 -6.74 -25.18 -10.74
CA SER A 231 -8.17 -25.42 -10.69
C SER A 231 -8.54 -26.35 -9.52
N LYS A 232 -9.82 -26.41 -9.18
CA LYS A 232 -10.33 -27.36 -8.16
C LYS A 232 -9.98 -28.82 -8.45
N ASN A 233 -9.81 -29.19 -9.72
CA ASN A 233 -9.52 -30.57 -10.13
C ASN A 233 -8.06 -30.98 -9.91
N ASP A 234 -7.19 -30.01 -9.60
CA ASP A 234 -5.77 -30.25 -9.31
C ASP A 234 -5.54 -30.68 -7.85
N PHE A 235 -6.61 -30.83 -7.05
CA PHE A 235 -6.57 -31.16 -5.64
C PHE A 235 -7.38 -32.43 -5.34
N ILE A 236 -6.90 -33.21 -4.36
CA ILE A 236 -7.56 -34.46 -3.94
C ILE A 236 -8.89 -34.17 -3.24
N ASN A 237 -8.92 -33.11 -2.43
CA ASN A 237 -10.11 -32.68 -1.70
C ASN A 237 -10.32 -31.18 -1.86
N TYR A 238 -11.54 -30.74 -1.57
CA TYR A 238 -11.94 -29.35 -1.76
C TYR A 238 -11.30 -28.39 -0.75
N ILE A 239 -10.88 -28.89 0.41
CA ILE A 239 -10.30 -28.06 1.48
C ILE A 239 -8.88 -27.66 1.15
N ASP A 240 -8.08 -28.56 0.58
CA ASP A 240 -6.75 -28.24 0.06
C ASP A 240 -6.85 -27.15 -1.01
N TYR A 241 -7.89 -27.21 -1.85
CA TYR A 241 -8.18 -26.16 -2.83
C TYR A 241 -8.53 -24.82 -2.16
N LEU A 242 -9.31 -24.81 -1.07
CA LEU A 242 -9.61 -23.58 -0.32
C LEU A 242 -8.36 -22.98 0.34
N PHE A 243 -7.52 -23.82 0.97
CA PHE A 243 -6.25 -23.37 1.54
C PHE A 243 -5.36 -22.76 0.45
N TYR A 244 -5.28 -23.40 -0.72
CA TYR A 244 -4.56 -22.86 -1.86
C TYR A 244 -5.10 -21.50 -2.30
N LEU A 245 -6.43 -21.34 -2.43
CA LEU A 245 -7.03 -20.04 -2.78
C LEU A 245 -6.74 -18.96 -1.75
N LYS A 246 -6.70 -19.30 -0.46
CA LYS A 246 -6.33 -18.37 0.61
C LYS A 246 -4.87 -17.90 0.48
N GLU A 247 -3.95 -18.81 0.17
CA GLU A 247 -2.55 -18.45 -0.07
C GLU A 247 -2.39 -17.62 -1.35
N GLU A 248 -3.07 -17.97 -2.44
CA GLU A 248 -3.07 -17.17 -3.68
C GLU A 248 -3.67 -15.78 -3.45
N ALA A 249 -4.70 -15.65 -2.61
CA ALA A 249 -5.25 -14.36 -2.22
C ALA A 249 -4.20 -13.51 -1.49
N ASN A 250 -3.50 -14.07 -0.51
CA ASN A 250 -2.36 -13.42 0.15
C ASN A 250 -1.26 -13.01 -0.83
N ASP A 251 -1.15 -13.70 -1.96
CA ASP A 251 -0.12 -13.46 -2.97
C ASP A 251 -0.53 -12.52 -4.11
N ARG A 252 -1.83 -12.38 -4.37
CA ARG A 252 -2.36 -11.60 -5.49
C ARG A 252 -3.04 -10.31 -5.07
N ASP A 253 -3.24 -10.06 -3.77
CA ASP A 253 -4.02 -8.94 -3.21
C ASP A 253 -3.49 -7.54 -3.53
N ILE A 254 -3.67 -7.14 -4.78
CA ILE A 254 -3.50 -5.77 -5.23
C ILE A 254 -4.72 -4.97 -4.80
N ASN A 255 -4.76 -4.53 -3.54
CA ASN A 255 -5.79 -3.64 -3.00
C ASN A 255 -7.21 -4.08 -3.37
N PHE A 256 -7.49 -5.38 -3.30
CA PHE A 256 -8.76 -5.92 -3.74
C PHE A 256 -9.71 -6.03 -2.53
N PRO A 257 -10.85 -5.32 -2.52
CA PRO A 257 -11.80 -5.38 -1.40
C PRO A 257 -12.36 -6.79 -1.15
N LEU A 258 -12.18 -7.73 -2.09
CA LEU A 258 -12.58 -9.14 -1.98
C LEU A 258 -11.72 -9.94 -0.98
N TYR A 259 -10.59 -9.40 -0.51
CA TYR A 259 -9.66 -10.08 0.39
C TYR A 259 -10.32 -10.57 1.69
N THR A 260 -11.34 -9.87 2.17
CA THR A 260 -12.02 -10.19 3.44
C THR A 260 -12.98 -11.38 3.33
N SER A 261 -13.45 -11.75 2.14
CA SER A 261 -14.53 -12.74 2.03
C SER A 261 -14.08 -14.16 2.36
N LEU A 262 -13.01 -14.65 1.74
CA LEU A 262 -12.43 -15.97 2.05
C LEU A 262 -11.48 -15.93 3.25
N GLY A 263 -10.64 -14.89 3.38
CA GLY A 263 -9.61 -14.80 4.42
C GLY A 263 -10.21 -14.76 5.82
N ASP A 264 -11.09 -13.80 6.09
CA ASP A 264 -11.69 -13.58 7.41
C ASP A 264 -12.72 -14.66 7.77
N ASN A 265 -13.38 -15.24 6.76
CA ASN A 265 -14.41 -16.26 6.97
C ASN A 265 -13.94 -17.70 6.69
N PHE A 266 -12.63 -17.93 6.53
CA PHE A 266 -12.10 -19.24 6.13
C PHE A 266 -12.63 -20.37 7.01
N PHE A 267 -12.58 -20.19 8.32
CA PHE A 267 -13.04 -21.18 9.30
C PHE A 267 -14.54 -21.49 9.14
N VAL A 268 -15.37 -20.46 8.91
CA VAL A 268 -16.81 -20.63 8.71
C VAL A 268 -17.10 -21.40 7.42
N ILE A 269 -16.40 -21.06 6.34
CA ILE A 269 -16.54 -21.72 5.03
C ILE A 269 -16.09 -23.19 5.12
N GLU A 270 -14.95 -23.43 5.74
CA GLU A 270 -14.41 -24.78 5.99
C GLU A 270 -15.41 -25.63 6.78
N LEU A 271 -15.95 -25.08 7.88
CA LEU A 271 -16.94 -25.76 8.70
C LEU A 271 -18.20 -26.12 7.90
N LEU A 272 -18.77 -25.15 7.18
CA LEU A 272 -19.98 -25.33 6.37
C LEU A 272 -19.80 -26.40 5.29
N LEU A 273 -18.61 -26.51 4.69
CA LEU A 273 -18.36 -27.45 3.61
C LEU A 273 -18.04 -28.87 4.12
N ASN A 274 -17.32 -29.01 5.24
CA ASN A 274 -16.86 -30.32 5.73
C ASN A 274 -17.82 -31.03 6.68
N LYS A 275 -18.52 -30.29 7.55
CA LYS A 275 -19.31 -30.92 8.60
C LYS A 275 -20.55 -31.61 8.01
N SER A 276 -20.76 -32.85 8.40
CA SER A 276 -22.02 -33.59 8.18
C SER A 276 -22.94 -33.37 9.37
N VAL A 277 -24.24 -33.39 9.13
CA VAL A 277 -25.24 -33.32 10.20
C VAL A 277 -25.74 -34.70 10.59
N SER A 278 -26.16 -34.83 11.85
CA SER A 278 -26.62 -36.09 12.43
C SER A 278 -27.85 -36.66 11.72
N ASN A 279 -28.76 -35.79 11.25
CA ASN A 279 -29.99 -36.19 10.56
C ASN A 279 -29.81 -36.19 9.03
N SER A 280 -29.89 -37.37 8.41
CA SER A 280 -29.77 -37.56 6.96
C SER A 280 -30.84 -36.80 6.15
N TYR A 281 -32.02 -36.56 6.70
CA TYR A 281 -33.06 -35.75 6.06
C TYR A 281 -32.65 -34.26 5.95
N ASN A 282 -31.91 -33.77 6.94
CA ASN A 282 -31.39 -32.40 6.95
C ASN A 282 -30.20 -32.25 5.98
N GLN A 283 -29.39 -33.30 5.83
CA GLN A 283 -28.18 -33.28 5.00
C GLN A 283 -28.45 -32.85 3.55
N ASN A 284 -29.49 -33.38 2.91
CA ASN A 284 -29.83 -33.02 1.52
C ASN A 284 -30.05 -31.51 1.33
N LYS A 285 -30.65 -30.84 2.31
CA LYS A 285 -30.91 -29.39 2.23
C LYS A 285 -29.65 -28.57 2.48
N ILE A 286 -28.79 -29.05 3.36
CA ILE A 286 -27.48 -28.44 3.62
C ILE A 286 -26.61 -28.56 2.37
N ASP A 287 -26.66 -29.68 1.66
CA ASP A 287 -25.90 -29.88 0.42
C ASP A 287 -26.27 -28.86 -0.67
N LEU A 288 -27.53 -28.41 -0.74
CA LEU A 288 -27.94 -27.30 -1.62
C LEU A 288 -27.23 -25.99 -1.27
N TYR A 289 -27.09 -25.69 0.01
CA TYR A 289 -26.36 -24.50 0.46
C TYR A 289 -24.85 -24.66 0.25
N LYS A 290 -24.28 -25.85 0.49
CA LYS A 290 -22.88 -26.15 0.16
C LYS A 290 -22.61 -25.95 -1.33
N ASN A 291 -23.54 -26.34 -2.21
CA ASN A 291 -23.42 -26.11 -3.65
C ASN A 291 -23.41 -24.62 -3.99
N ALA A 292 -24.24 -23.80 -3.34
CA ALA A 292 -24.24 -22.35 -3.54
C ALA A 292 -22.90 -21.70 -3.10
N ILE A 293 -22.35 -22.13 -1.97
CA ILE A 293 -21.02 -21.70 -1.51
C ILE A 293 -19.96 -22.09 -2.54
N LYS A 294 -19.93 -23.34 -3.00
CA LYS A 294 -18.99 -23.81 -4.05
C LYS A 294 -19.12 -23.00 -5.34
N TYR A 295 -20.34 -22.70 -5.77
CA TYR A 295 -20.62 -21.85 -6.92
C TYR A 295 -20.06 -20.42 -6.73
N SER A 296 -20.22 -19.81 -5.55
CA SER A 296 -19.60 -18.50 -5.27
C SER A 296 -18.07 -18.52 -5.29
N ILE A 297 -17.45 -19.63 -4.87
CA ILE A 297 -15.99 -19.80 -4.88
C ILE A 297 -15.44 -19.85 -6.31
N GLU A 298 -16.23 -20.28 -7.29
CA GLU A 298 -15.81 -20.24 -8.70
C GLU A 298 -15.63 -18.79 -9.20
N PHE A 299 -16.50 -17.87 -8.78
CA PHE A 299 -16.33 -16.44 -9.06
C PHE A 299 -15.16 -15.86 -8.29
N TYR A 300 -15.01 -16.23 -7.00
CA TYR A 300 -13.85 -15.82 -6.21
C TYR A 300 -12.52 -16.23 -6.87
N HIS A 301 -12.40 -17.48 -7.32
CA HIS A 301 -11.25 -17.95 -8.09
C HIS A 301 -11.01 -17.08 -9.33
N GLN A 302 -12.05 -16.86 -10.15
CA GLN A 302 -11.91 -16.06 -11.38
C GLN A 302 -11.50 -14.62 -11.08
N SER A 303 -12.03 -14.03 -10.02
CA SER A 303 -11.66 -12.68 -9.57
C SER A 303 -10.19 -12.59 -9.17
N LEU A 304 -9.65 -13.63 -8.50
CA LEU A 304 -8.22 -13.71 -8.15
C LEU A 304 -7.34 -13.94 -9.39
N GLN A 305 -7.76 -14.81 -10.30
CA GLN A 305 -7.02 -15.11 -11.53
C GLN A 305 -6.88 -13.87 -12.40
N LEU A 306 -7.97 -13.13 -12.58
CA LEU A 306 -8.05 -11.99 -13.49
C LEU A 306 -7.77 -10.65 -12.81
N LEU A 307 -7.66 -10.63 -11.47
CA LEU A 307 -7.55 -9.41 -10.67
C LEU A 307 -8.68 -8.42 -10.99
N ASP A 308 -9.91 -8.91 -11.17
CA ASP A 308 -11.08 -8.13 -11.58
C ASP A 308 -12.31 -8.38 -10.67
N LYS A 309 -12.84 -7.29 -10.09
CA LYS A 309 -13.96 -7.29 -9.13
C LYS A 309 -15.29 -7.51 -9.80
N ASN A 310 -15.34 -7.38 -11.13
CA ASN A 310 -16.53 -7.68 -11.91
C ASN A 310 -16.87 -9.18 -11.86
N TYR A 311 -15.92 -10.04 -11.51
CA TYR A 311 -16.15 -11.47 -11.25
C TYR A 311 -16.61 -11.72 -9.79
N SER A 312 -17.53 -10.90 -9.29
CA SER A 312 -18.06 -11.02 -7.92
C SER A 312 -19.17 -12.07 -7.76
N GLY A 313 -19.69 -12.61 -8.87
CA GLY A 313 -20.88 -13.47 -8.88
C GLY A 313 -22.20 -12.70 -8.70
N ILE A 314 -22.16 -11.38 -8.62
CA ILE A 314 -23.34 -10.50 -8.51
C ILE A 314 -23.68 -9.91 -9.88
N LYS A 315 -24.83 -10.31 -10.43
CA LYS A 315 -25.42 -9.76 -11.66
C LYS A 315 -26.45 -8.66 -11.39
N TYR A 316 -27.12 -8.73 -10.24
CA TYR A 316 -28.20 -7.81 -9.88
C TYR A 316 -27.92 -7.16 -8.51
N PRO A 317 -27.04 -6.15 -8.45
CA PRO A 317 -26.70 -5.47 -7.21
C PRO A 317 -27.83 -4.58 -6.69
N ASN A 318 -27.87 -4.37 -5.37
CA ASN A 318 -28.61 -3.26 -4.79
C ASN A 318 -27.88 -1.94 -5.10
N LYS A 319 -28.62 -0.83 -5.22
CA LYS A 319 -28.01 0.49 -5.41
C LYS A 319 -27.00 0.76 -4.28
N ASP A 320 -25.80 1.20 -4.67
CA ASP A 320 -24.71 1.61 -3.78
C ASP A 320 -24.16 0.51 -2.83
N ASN A 321 -24.43 -0.77 -3.12
CA ASN A 321 -23.88 -1.89 -2.33
C ASN A 321 -22.82 -2.67 -3.14
N GLU A 322 -21.55 -2.40 -2.89
CA GLU A 322 -20.44 -3.20 -3.41
C GLU A 322 -20.24 -4.44 -2.51
N THR A 323 -20.51 -5.63 -3.07
CA THR A 323 -20.33 -6.91 -2.39
C THR A 323 -20.09 -8.03 -3.40
N ASP A 324 -19.76 -9.23 -2.93
CA ASP A 324 -19.62 -10.44 -3.72
C ASP A 324 -20.52 -11.57 -3.20
N LEU A 325 -20.74 -12.56 -4.06
CA LEU A 325 -21.67 -13.65 -3.77
C LEU A 325 -21.22 -14.49 -2.57
N LEU A 326 -19.92 -14.68 -2.38
CA LEU A 326 -19.39 -15.45 -1.24
C LEU A 326 -19.65 -14.68 0.05
N THR A 327 -19.37 -13.37 0.09
CA THR A 327 -19.69 -12.51 1.24
C THR A 327 -21.19 -12.55 1.57
N LEU A 328 -22.07 -12.45 0.57
CA LEU A 328 -23.52 -12.54 0.79
C LEU A 328 -23.93 -13.88 1.41
N LEU A 329 -23.37 -14.99 0.94
CA LEU A 329 -23.69 -16.31 1.45
C LEU A 329 -23.22 -16.50 2.90
N ILE A 330 -22.07 -15.95 3.27
CA ILE A 330 -21.47 -16.22 4.57
C ILE A 330 -21.94 -15.24 5.67
N SER A 331 -21.94 -13.94 5.38
CA SER A 331 -22.22 -12.89 6.36
C SER A 331 -23.36 -11.95 5.97
N GLY A 332 -23.75 -11.90 4.70
CA GLY A 332 -24.78 -11.00 4.17
C GLY A 332 -26.20 -11.56 4.11
N LEU A 333 -26.51 -12.67 4.78
CA LEU A 333 -27.85 -13.26 4.75
C LEU A 333 -28.86 -12.39 5.50
N GLU A 334 -29.92 -11.99 4.79
CA GLU A 334 -31.06 -11.28 5.38
C GLU A 334 -31.90 -12.22 6.26
N TYR A 335 -32.71 -11.66 7.14
CA TYR A 335 -33.57 -12.44 8.05
C TYR A 335 -34.94 -11.76 8.23
N PRO A 336 -35.96 -12.49 8.71
CA PRO A 336 -37.27 -11.93 8.99
C PRO A 336 -37.15 -10.67 9.84
N ASN A 337 -37.88 -9.60 9.47
CA ASN A 337 -37.86 -8.33 10.18
C ASN A 337 -38.49 -8.49 11.58
N ASN A 338 -37.68 -8.94 12.52
CA ASN A 338 -38.05 -9.28 13.89
C ASN A 338 -36.92 -8.81 14.82
N LYS A 339 -37.28 -7.98 15.80
CA LYS A 339 -36.34 -7.36 16.73
C LYS A 339 -35.55 -8.38 17.56
N ASP A 340 -36.15 -9.51 17.89
CA ASP A 340 -35.49 -10.56 18.67
C ASP A 340 -34.40 -11.24 17.82
N LEU A 341 -34.66 -11.45 16.53
CA LEU A 341 -33.68 -12.04 15.60
C LEU A 341 -32.47 -11.13 15.38
N PHE A 342 -32.68 -9.81 15.35
CA PHE A 342 -31.59 -8.83 15.28
C PHE A 342 -30.59 -9.00 16.45
N TYR A 343 -31.09 -9.33 17.64
CA TYR A 343 -30.24 -9.57 18.81
C TYR A 343 -29.58 -10.96 18.81
N ILE A 344 -30.28 -11.98 18.29
CA ILE A 344 -29.87 -13.39 18.40
C ILE A 344 -28.85 -13.76 17.32
N LEU A 345 -29.11 -13.41 16.06
CA LEU A 345 -28.32 -13.89 14.93
C LEU A 345 -26.83 -13.52 15.01
N PRO A 346 -26.44 -12.29 15.41
CA PRO A 346 -25.03 -11.96 15.61
C PRO A 346 -24.33 -12.80 16.70
N LYS A 347 -25.08 -13.37 17.66
CA LYS A 347 -24.52 -14.22 18.73
C LYS A 347 -24.37 -15.68 18.34
N THR A 348 -24.86 -16.08 17.17
CA THR A 348 -24.77 -17.47 16.71
C THR A 348 -23.31 -17.91 16.51
N GLU A 349 -22.40 -16.97 16.25
CA GLU A 349 -20.96 -17.22 16.21
C GLU A 349 -20.39 -17.75 17.53
N TYR A 350 -21.06 -17.51 18.67
CA TYR A 350 -20.63 -18.04 19.96
C TYR A 350 -20.68 -19.57 20.01
N LEU A 351 -21.47 -20.20 19.13
CA LEU A 351 -21.54 -21.65 19.02
C LEU A 351 -20.22 -22.27 18.52
N ILE A 352 -19.47 -21.52 17.71
CA ILE A 352 -18.27 -22.00 17.01
C ILE A 352 -16.98 -21.29 17.50
N ASP A 353 -17.11 -20.36 18.44
CA ASP A 353 -15.98 -19.67 19.08
C ASP A 353 -15.44 -20.51 20.26
N THR A 354 -14.25 -21.09 20.07
CA THR A 354 -13.61 -21.98 21.05
C THR A 354 -13.22 -21.29 22.36
N ASN A 355 -13.21 -19.96 22.40
CA ASN A 355 -12.86 -19.19 23.60
C ASN A 355 -14.06 -18.83 24.47
N ARG A 356 -15.28 -19.21 24.07
CA ARG A 356 -16.51 -18.86 24.80
C ARG A 356 -16.74 -19.74 26.02
N SER A 357 -17.34 -19.12 27.04
CA SER A 357 -17.75 -19.86 28.22
C SER A 357 -18.94 -20.77 27.91
N GLN A 358 -19.03 -21.90 28.61
CA GLN A 358 -20.18 -22.80 28.50
C GLN A 358 -21.50 -22.12 28.88
N ILE A 359 -21.45 -21.11 29.76
CA ILE A 359 -22.61 -20.32 30.16
C ILE A 359 -23.14 -19.52 28.97
N ASP A 360 -22.27 -18.85 28.23
CA ASP A 360 -22.64 -18.07 27.04
C ASP A 360 -23.22 -18.97 25.94
N ILE A 361 -22.59 -20.13 25.71
CA ILE A 361 -23.07 -21.12 24.73
C ILE A 361 -24.47 -21.59 25.11
N THR A 362 -24.69 -21.96 26.37
CA THR A 362 -25.99 -22.44 26.86
C THR A 362 -27.06 -21.34 26.73
N PHE A 363 -26.70 -20.10 27.07
CA PHE A 363 -27.58 -18.93 26.91
C PHE A 363 -27.99 -18.73 25.44
N VAL A 364 -27.02 -18.76 24.51
CA VAL A 364 -27.29 -18.60 23.08
C VAL A 364 -28.15 -19.74 22.53
N ARG A 365 -27.89 -20.98 22.91
CA ARG A 365 -28.73 -22.13 22.54
C ARG A 365 -30.19 -21.93 22.98
N ASN A 366 -30.40 -21.51 24.22
CA ASN A 366 -31.75 -21.23 24.73
C ASN A 366 -32.46 -20.13 23.93
N LEU A 367 -31.74 -19.06 23.57
CA LEU A 367 -32.30 -17.99 22.73
C LEU A 367 -32.69 -18.50 21.33
N ILE A 368 -31.83 -19.31 20.71
CA ILE A 368 -32.09 -19.90 19.39
C ILE A 368 -33.33 -20.78 19.44
N TYR A 369 -33.40 -21.73 20.39
CA TYR A 369 -34.53 -22.65 20.47
C TYR A 369 -35.86 -21.94 20.82
N SER A 370 -35.81 -20.89 21.64
CA SER A 370 -37.01 -20.15 22.02
C SER A 370 -37.56 -19.27 20.89
N ASN A 371 -36.70 -18.72 20.02
CA ASN A 371 -37.09 -17.64 19.10
C ASN A 371 -36.89 -17.96 17.62
N PHE A 372 -35.89 -18.78 17.29
CA PHE A 372 -35.50 -19.08 15.91
C PHE A 372 -35.90 -20.49 15.45
N LYS A 373 -36.16 -21.41 16.39
CA LYS A 373 -36.54 -22.80 16.10
C LYS A 373 -37.66 -22.94 15.06
N LYS A 374 -38.73 -22.15 15.19
CA LYS A 374 -39.86 -22.17 14.25
C LYS A 374 -39.47 -21.94 12.78
N TYR A 375 -38.43 -21.12 12.55
CA TYR A 375 -37.93 -20.89 11.18
C TYR A 375 -37.09 -22.08 10.72
N MET A 376 -36.29 -22.67 11.60
CA MET A 376 -35.52 -23.88 11.27
C MET A 376 -36.46 -25.06 10.97
N GLU A 377 -37.53 -25.24 11.73
CA GLU A 377 -38.54 -26.29 11.54
C GLU A 377 -39.31 -26.17 10.23
N THR A 378 -39.23 -25.03 9.53
CA THR A 378 -39.77 -24.89 8.17
C THR A 378 -39.02 -25.78 7.18
N TYR A 379 -37.73 -26.01 7.42
CA TYR A 379 -36.85 -26.76 6.50
C TYR A 379 -36.31 -28.04 7.13
N PHE A 380 -36.13 -28.09 8.44
CA PHE A 380 -35.36 -29.12 9.13
C PHE A 380 -36.19 -29.84 10.19
N GLN A 381 -35.81 -31.08 10.46
CA GLN A 381 -36.26 -31.78 11.68
C GLN A 381 -35.28 -31.45 12.80
N ILE A 382 -35.75 -30.73 13.82
CA ILE A 382 -34.94 -30.27 14.96
C ILE A 382 -35.25 -31.11 16.20
N THR A 383 -34.19 -31.62 16.83
CA THR A 383 -34.25 -32.52 18.00
C THR A 383 -33.78 -31.87 19.30
N GLU A 384 -33.17 -30.68 19.21
CA GLU A 384 -32.52 -29.93 20.29
C GLU A 384 -31.24 -30.56 20.85
N ASN A 385 -30.87 -31.74 20.32
CA ASN A 385 -29.65 -32.47 20.67
C ASN A 385 -28.49 -32.20 19.70
N GLU A 386 -28.68 -31.31 18.72
CA GLU A 386 -27.65 -30.95 17.76
C GLU A 386 -26.44 -30.35 18.48
N ASP A 387 -25.23 -30.77 18.06
CA ASP A 387 -24.01 -30.14 18.54
C ASP A 387 -23.94 -28.66 18.09
N ASN A 388 -23.01 -27.89 18.65
CA ASN A 388 -22.97 -26.45 18.40
C ASN A 388 -22.65 -26.11 16.94
N GLU A 389 -21.80 -26.89 16.29
CA GLU A 389 -21.44 -26.71 14.88
C GLU A 389 -22.62 -27.04 13.98
N GLU A 390 -23.30 -28.16 14.23
CA GLU A 390 -24.51 -28.57 13.52
C GLU A 390 -25.61 -27.53 13.67
N LEU A 391 -25.86 -27.04 14.88
CA LEU A 391 -26.84 -25.97 15.12
C LEU A 391 -26.49 -24.69 14.34
N PHE A 392 -25.22 -24.29 14.32
CA PHE A 392 -24.78 -23.13 13.54
C PHE A 392 -25.02 -23.31 12.04
N ILE A 393 -24.72 -24.50 11.49
CA ILE A 393 -24.95 -24.83 10.09
C ILE A 393 -26.44 -24.80 9.75
N LEU A 394 -27.29 -25.37 10.61
CA LEU A 394 -28.74 -25.35 10.42
C LEU A 394 -29.29 -23.92 10.41
N ILE A 395 -28.77 -23.04 11.26
CA ILE A 395 -29.15 -21.61 11.27
C ILE A 395 -28.76 -20.94 9.96
N LYS A 396 -27.50 -21.07 9.53
CA LYS A 396 -27.03 -20.47 8.27
C LYS A 396 -27.82 -20.98 7.07
N THR A 397 -28.10 -22.27 7.04
CA THR A 397 -28.87 -22.89 5.95
C THR A 397 -30.34 -22.45 5.97
N THR A 398 -30.94 -22.27 7.15
CA THR A 398 -32.29 -21.70 7.30
C THR A 398 -32.36 -20.29 6.73
N LEU A 399 -31.37 -19.45 7.07
CA LEU A 399 -31.28 -18.09 6.52
C LEU A 399 -31.06 -18.10 5.01
N TYR A 400 -30.26 -19.02 4.48
CA TYR A 400 -30.08 -19.20 3.04
C TYR A 400 -31.42 -19.44 2.34
N PHE A 401 -32.23 -20.40 2.79
CA PHE A 401 -33.55 -20.67 2.17
C PHE A 401 -34.52 -19.51 2.35
N TYR A 402 -34.55 -18.87 3.53
CA TYR A 402 -35.33 -17.66 3.73
C TYR A 402 -34.99 -16.59 2.69
N ASN A 403 -33.69 -16.38 2.42
CA ASN A 403 -33.27 -15.41 1.41
C ASN A 403 -33.73 -15.81 0.01
N LEU A 404 -33.66 -17.10 -0.36
CA LEU A 404 -34.10 -17.60 -1.67
C LEU A 404 -35.61 -17.49 -1.90
N GLU A 405 -36.42 -17.52 -0.86
CA GLU A 405 -37.88 -17.41 -0.93
C GLU A 405 -38.37 -15.95 -0.96
N ASN A 406 -37.50 -15.00 -0.59
CA ASN A 406 -37.82 -13.59 -0.50
C ASN A 406 -37.13 -12.77 -1.60
N ASN A 407 -37.58 -11.54 -1.82
CA ASN A 407 -37.00 -10.64 -2.82
C ASN A 407 -35.67 -10.04 -2.33
N THR A 408 -34.68 -10.89 -2.12
CA THR A 408 -33.35 -10.53 -1.63
C THR A 408 -32.35 -10.40 -2.77
N MET A 409 -31.20 -9.80 -2.48
CA MET A 409 -30.07 -9.80 -3.42
C MET A 409 -29.58 -11.23 -3.71
N LEU A 410 -29.57 -12.10 -2.70
CA LEU A 410 -29.13 -13.49 -2.87
C LEU A 410 -30.05 -14.26 -3.84
N ASN A 411 -31.37 -14.15 -3.67
CA ASN A 411 -32.34 -14.83 -4.54
C ASN A 411 -32.13 -14.49 -6.03
N ARG A 412 -31.86 -13.22 -6.34
CA ARG A 412 -31.65 -12.77 -7.71
C ARG A 412 -30.37 -13.29 -8.35
N ASN A 413 -29.37 -13.67 -7.54
CA ASN A 413 -28.03 -14.04 -8.01
C ASN A 413 -27.71 -15.54 -7.91
N ILE A 414 -28.47 -16.30 -7.12
CA ILE A 414 -28.38 -17.78 -7.09
C ILE A 414 -29.18 -18.39 -8.25
N PRO A 415 -28.62 -19.33 -9.02
CA PRO A 415 -29.34 -19.98 -10.12
C PRO A 415 -30.68 -20.59 -9.69
N ASN A 416 -31.68 -20.51 -10.57
CA ASN A 416 -32.99 -21.13 -10.33
C ASN A 416 -32.98 -22.60 -10.77
N ASP A 417 -32.21 -23.41 -10.06
CA ASP A 417 -31.92 -24.81 -10.37
C ASP A 417 -31.92 -25.66 -9.09
N LEU A 418 -32.24 -26.94 -9.26
CA LEU A 418 -32.36 -27.96 -8.21
C LEU A 418 -31.03 -28.27 -7.51
N ASN A 419 -29.90 -27.88 -8.07
CA ASN A 419 -28.62 -27.99 -7.35
C ASN A 419 -28.50 -26.99 -6.20
N TYR A 420 -29.33 -25.93 -6.17
CA TYR A 420 -29.23 -24.83 -5.20
C TYR A 420 -30.51 -24.57 -4.43
N ARG A 421 -31.67 -25.04 -4.92
CA ARG A 421 -33.00 -24.69 -4.40
C ARG A 421 -33.84 -25.92 -4.10
N LEU A 422 -34.76 -25.77 -3.15
CA LEU A 422 -35.81 -26.77 -2.92
C LEU A 422 -36.77 -26.80 -4.13
N PHE A 423 -37.31 -27.98 -4.41
CA PHE A 423 -38.41 -28.13 -5.36
C PHE A 423 -39.63 -27.38 -4.81
N ASN A 424 -40.04 -26.29 -5.45
CA ASN A 424 -41.33 -25.67 -5.18
C ASN A 424 -42.38 -26.46 -5.96
N TYR A 425 -43.26 -27.16 -5.23
CA TYR A 425 -44.48 -27.75 -5.80
C TYR A 425 -45.53 -26.67 -6.09
#